data_AF-A0A0P7CAN7-F1
#
_entry.id   AF-A0A0P7CAN7-F1
#
_cell.length_a   1.000
_cell.length_b   1.000
_cell.length_c   1.000
_cell.angle_alpha   90.00
_cell.angle_beta   90.00
_cell.angle_gamma   90.00
#
_symmetry.space_group_name_H-M   'P 1'
#
loop_
_entity.id
_entity.type
_entity.pdbx_description
1 polymer ?
#
loop_
_entity_poly.entity_id
_entity_poly.type
_entity_poly.pdbx_seq_one_letter_code
_entity_poly.pdbx_strand_id
1 'polypeptide(L)'
;MDIDERERPTAAAAPADSVRTVVYQLLAAQGSTRREERERARRLMDVHRARHRVLAVETANALHELRGFLAAQEPMLRAGGLAAELDLLAALARRFERAFDLAETTVVDPTGVGYPELERGRLVDVTYAPSGADPAGLVAVRALRPAVLLAGGEIAQRAQVQLGAAAEPAAEPAAEPATSTGARTASETETTLRNRKAKP
;
A
#
# COMPACT_ATOMS: atom_id res chain seq x y z
N MET A 1 50.71 -7.04 -4.98
CA MET A 1 49.97 -5.78 -4.83
C MET A 1 49.56 -5.74 -3.38
N ASP A 2 50.46 -5.25 -2.54
CA ASP A 2 50.27 -5.21 -1.09
C ASP A 2 49.42 -3.99 -0.74
N ILE A 3 48.29 -4.24 -0.07
CA ILE A 3 47.47 -3.18 0.49
C ILE A 3 48.17 -2.74 1.78
N ASP A 4 48.86 -1.61 1.72
CA ASP A 4 49.50 -0.97 2.88
C ASP A 4 48.40 -0.58 3.90
N GLU A 5 48.60 -0.89 5.18
CA GLU A 5 47.60 -0.66 6.25
C GLU A 5 47.19 0.81 6.40
N ARG A 6 47.95 1.72 5.77
CA ARG A 6 47.71 3.17 5.72
C ARG A 6 46.60 3.61 4.77
N GLU A 7 46.12 2.73 3.88
CA GLU A 7 45.02 3.04 2.95
C GLU A 7 43.65 2.55 3.44
N ARG A 8 43.56 1.92 4.63
CA ARG A 8 42.24 1.64 5.20
C ARG A 8 41.56 2.97 5.50
N PRO A 9 40.40 3.28 4.89
CA PRO A 9 39.62 4.41 5.34
C PRO A 9 39.33 4.17 6.81
N THR A 10 39.85 5.04 7.68
CA THR A 10 39.51 5.05 9.10
C THR A 10 38.00 5.14 9.14
N ALA A 11 37.33 4.01 9.41
CA ALA A 11 35.89 3.97 9.46
C ALA A 11 35.52 5.03 10.50
N ALA A 12 34.97 6.15 10.03
CA ALA A 12 34.57 7.25 10.90
C ALA A 12 33.81 6.61 12.05
N ALA A 13 34.30 6.80 13.27
CA ALA A 13 33.77 6.11 14.44
C ALA A 13 32.26 6.25 14.39
N ALA A 14 31.56 5.13 14.19
CA ALA A 14 30.12 5.16 14.03
C ALA A 14 29.56 5.91 15.24
N PRO A 15 28.54 6.78 15.07
CA PRO A 15 27.96 7.50 16.18
C PRO A 15 27.74 6.56 17.37
N ALA A 16 27.98 7.04 18.59
CA ALA A 16 27.84 6.21 19.80
C ALA A 16 26.45 5.54 19.89
N ASP A 17 25.47 6.15 19.22
CA ASP A 17 24.09 5.69 19.09
C ASP A 17 23.80 5.13 17.68
N SER A 18 24.71 4.39 17.06
CA SER A 18 24.37 3.66 15.83
C SER A 18 23.79 2.28 16.17
N VAL A 19 22.91 1.74 15.33
CA VAL A 19 22.35 0.38 15.51
C VAL A 19 23.47 -0.65 15.71
N ARG A 20 24.56 -0.51 14.94
CA ARG A 20 25.74 -1.37 15.05
C ARG A 20 26.42 -1.24 16.42
N THR A 21 26.53 -0.02 16.96
CA THR A 21 27.11 0.24 18.28
C THR A 21 26.24 -0.37 19.39
N VAL A 22 24.92 -0.25 19.28
CA VAL A 22 23.98 -0.79 20.26
C VAL A 22 23.96 -2.32 20.25
N VAL A 23 23.96 -2.95 19.07
CA VAL A 23 24.05 -4.41 18.95
C VAL A 23 25.37 -4.92 19.53
N TYR A 24 26.49 -4.26 19.24
CA TYR A 24 27.78 -4.62 19.81
C TYR A 24 27.78 -4.50 21.34
N GLN A 25 27.21 -3.42 21.89
CA GLN A 25 27.09 -3.24 23.34
C GLN A 25 26.19 -4.29 23.99
N LEU A 26 25.09 -4.72 23.33
CA LEU A 26 24.23 -5.80 23.82
C LEU A 26 24.94 -7.15 23.85
N LEU A 27 25.64 -7.50 22.77
CA LEU A 27 26.40 -8.74 22.68
C LEU A 27 27.53 -8.77 23.73
N ALA A 28 28.23 -7.64 23.91
CA ALA A 28 29.23 -7.50 24.96
C ALA A 28 28.62 -7.59 26.37
N ALA A 29 27.45 -6.99 26.59
CA ALA A 29 26.75 -7.02 27.88
C ALA A 29 26.12 -8.38 28.21
N GLN A 30 25.79 -9.22 27.22
CA GLN A 30 25.31 -10.59 27.46
C GLN A 30 26.39 -11.51 28.06
N GLY A 31 27.67 -11.24 27.78
CA GLY A 31 28.80 -11.91 28.43
C GLY A 31 29.15 -11.34 29.81
N SER A 32 28.51 -10.25 30.24
CA SER A 32 28.79 -9.53 31.47
C SER A 32 27.72 -9.83 32.55
N THR A 33 28.16 -10.13 33.77
CA THR A 33 27.26 -10.33 34.92
C THR A 33 26.71 -9.01 35.47
N ARG A 34 27.18 -7.86 35.00
CA ARG A 34 26.81 -6.54 35.55
C ARG A 34 25.43 -6.11 35.08
N ARG A 35 24.52 -5.96 36.05
CA ARG A 35 23.13 -5.56 35.83
C ARG A 35 23.00 -4.17 35.18
N GLU A 36 23.88 -3.24 35.55
CA GLU A 36 23.86 -1.86 35.05
C GLU A 36 24.16 -1.73 33.55
N GLU A 37 25.11 -2.52 33.02
CA GLU A 37 25.44 -2.55 31.59
C GLU A 37 24.27 -3.09 30.76
N ARG A 38 23.59 -4.13 31.26
CA ARG A 38 22.38 -4.69 30.64
C ARG A 38 21.21 -3.70 30.66
N GLU A 39 21.00 -2.99 31.76
CA GLU A 39 19.97 -1.95 31.85
C GLU A 39 20.28 -0.76 30.93
N ARG A 40 21.55 -0.35 30.81
CA ARG A 40 21.97 0.70 29.87
C ARG A 40 21.74 0.29 28.41
N ALA A 41 22.09 -0.94 28.05
CA ALA A 41 21.87 -1.47 26.71
C ALA A 41 20.37 -1.53 26.35
N ARG A 42 19.51 -1.95 27.30
CA ARG A 42 18.04 -1.93 27.12
C ARG A 42 17.52 -0.51 26.88
N ARG A 43 17.93 0.46 27.71
CA ARG A 43 17.54 1.87 27.52
C ARG A 43 17.92 2.41 26.14
N LEU A 44 19.10 2.06 25.64
CA LEU A 44 19.52 2.45 24.29
C LEU A 44 18.65 1.81 23.21
N MET A 45 18.31 0.53 23.34
CA MET A 45 17.36 -0.12 22.41
C MET A 45 16.01 0.57 22.41
N ASP A 46 15.47 0.90 23.58
CA ASP A 46 14.17 1.56 23.71
C ASP A 46 14.17 2.94 23.02
N VAL A 47 15.24 3.71 23.20
CA VAL A 47 15.43 4.99 22.50
C VAL A 47 15.51 4.80 20.99
N HIS A 48 16.24 3.77 20.53
CA HIS A 48 16.34 3.46 19.11
C HIS A 48 15.01 3.03 18.50
N ARG A 49 14.27 2.17 19.20
CA ARG A 49 12.93 1.73 18.79
C ARG A 49 11.98 2.91 18.71
N ALA A 50 12.01 3.82 19.69
CA ALA A 50 11.19 5.03 19.68
C ALA A 50 11.54 5.94 18.49
N ARG A 51 12.82 6.17 18.21
CA ARG A 51 13.27 6.96 17.05
C ARG A 51 12.84 6.32 15.73
N HIS A 52 13.02 5.00 15.60
CA HIS A 52 12.58 4.25 14.41
C HIS A 52 11.07 4.36 14.21
N ARG A 53 10.28 4.18 15.28
CA ARG A 53 8.83 4.33 15.25
C ARG A 53 8.40 5.71 14.76
N VAL A 54 8.99 6.77 15.30
CA VAL A 54 8.68 8.15 14.86
C VAL A 54 9.03 8.34 13.39
N LEU A 55 10.23 7.94 12.97
CA LEU A 55 10.67 8.07 11.57
C LEU A 55 9.74 7.31 10.60
N ALA A 56 9.37 6.08 10.95
CA ALA A 56 8.47 5.26 10.15
C ALA A 56 7.10 5.93 9.99
N VAL A 57 6.55 6.47 11.09
CA VAL A 57 5.27 7.18 11.10
C VAL A 57 5.32 8.45 10.23
N GLU A 58 6.29 9.32 10.46
CA GLU A 58 6.41 10.58 9.72
C GLU A 58 6.63 10.34 8.22
N THR A 59 7.47 9.36 7.87
CA THR A 59 7.72 9.01 6.46
C THR A 59 6.46 8.42 5.81
N ALA A 60 5.66 7.63 6.55
CA ALA A 60 4.43 7.05 6.03
C ALA A 60 3.36 8.13 5.81
N ASN A 61 3.25 9.10 6.72
CA ASN A 61 2.36 10.24 6.57
C ASN A 61 2.75 11.09 5.35
N ALA A 62 4.04 11.41 5.19
CA ALA A 62 4.53 12.15 4.03
C ALA A 62 4.27 11.40 2.71
N LEU A 63 4.43 10.08 2.69
CA LEU A 63 4.11 9.25 1.52
C LEU A 63 2.62 9.25 1.21
N HIS A 64 1.76 9.20 2.23
CA HIS A 64 0.31 9.29 2.08
C HIS A 64 -0.12 10.63 1.49
N GLU A 65 0.41 11.73 2.02
CA GLU A 65 0.15 13.08 1.51
C GLU A 65 0.64 13.25 0.08
N LEU A 66 1.84 12.75 -0.24
CA LEU A 66 2.37 12.77 -1.60
C LEU A 66 1.47 12.01 -2.59
N ARG A 67 0.99 10.82 -2.21
CA ARG A 67 0.06 10.05 -3.05
C ARG A 67 -1.26 10.78 -3.24
N GLY A 68 -1.82 11.35 -2.16
CA GLY A 68 -3.04 12.15 -2.23
C GLY A 68 -2.88 13.36 -3.15
N PHE A 69 -1.73 14.05 -3.06
CA PHE A 69 -1.37 15.16 -3.94
C PHE A 69 -1.28 14.71 -5.41
N LEU A 70 -0.55 13.63 -5.68
CA LEU A 70 -0.41 13.08 -7.03
C LEU A 70 -1.76 12.72 -7.62
N ALA A 71 -2.60 11.98 -6.89
CA ALA A 71 -3.93 11.59 -7.35
C ALA A 71 -4.84 12.79 -7.63
N ALA A 72 -4.76 13.85 -6.81
CA ALA A 72 -5.57 15.05 -7.00
C ALA A 72 -5.11 15.92 -8.17
N GLN A 73 -3.80 16.00 -8.43
CA GLN A 73 -3.21 16.91 -9.41
C GLN A 73 -2.88 16.25 -10.76
N GLU A 74 -2.91 14.93 -10.84
CA GLU A 74 -2.57 14.14 -12.02
C GLU A 74 -3.27 14.63 -13.31
N PRO A 75 -4.59 14.90 -13.35
CA PRO A 75 -5.24 15.39 -14.56
C PRO A 75 -4.70 16.75 -15.03
N MET A 76 -4.50 17.66 -14.09
CA MET A 76 -4.03 19.03 -14.37
C MET A 76 -2.57 19.02 -14.82
N LEU A 77 -1.71 18.30 -14.12
CA LEU A 77 -0.28 18.23 -14.42
C LEU A 77 -0.01 17.53 -15.76
N ARG A 78 -0.78 16.49 -16.10
CA ARG A 78 -0.69 15.88 -17.44
C ARG A 78 -1.16 16.84 -18.54
N ALA A 79 -2.27 17.54 -18.33
CA ALA A 79 -2.75 18.55 -19.29
C ALA A 79 -1.74 19.70 -19.48
N GLY A 80 -0.97 20.03 -18.43
CA GLY A 80 0.10 21.03 -18.47
C GLY A 80 1.44 20.54 -19.04
N GLY A 81 1.54 19.30 -19.53
CA GLY A 81 2.76 18.75 -20.11
C GLY A 81 3.79 18.25 -19.12
N LEU A 82 3.46 18.11 -17.83
CA LEU A 82 4.34 17.68 -16.74
C LEU A 82 4.22 16.18 -16.42
N ALA A 83 4.01 15.36 -17.46
CA ALA A 83 3.81 13.92 -17.29
C ALA A 83 5.07 13.20 -16.79
N ALA A 84 6.25 13.64 -17.23
CA ALA A 84 7.53 13.04 -16.83
C ALA A 84 7.83 13.27 -15.34
N GLU A 85 7.52 14.46 -14.82
CA GLU A 85 7.67 14.82 -13.42
C GLU A 85 6.71 14.01 -12.53
N LEU A 86 5.48 13.80 -12.98
CA LEU A 86 4.52 12.90 -12.32
C LEU A 86 5.06 11.48 -12.23
N ASP A 87 5.58 10.94 -13.33
CA ASP A 87 6.12 9.58 -13.37
C ASP A 87 7.34 9.42 -12.45
N LEU A 88 8.20 10.45 -12.39
CA LEU A 88 9.34 10.49 -11.46
C LEU A 88 8.88 10.49 -10.00
N LEU A 89 7.90 11.32 -9.64
CA LEU A 89 7.35 11.37 -8.29
C LEU A 89 6.68 10.04 -7.90
N ALA A 90 5.94 9.42 -8.81
CA ALA A 90 5.38 8.09 -8.60
C ALA A 90 6.47 7.02 -8.43
N ALA A 91 7.57 7.11 -9.18
CA ALA A 91 8.71 6.20 -9.01
C ALA A 91 9.42 6.37 -7.67
N LEU A 92 9.53 7.60 -7.17
CA LEU A 92 10.05 7.90 -5.83
C LEU A 92 9.14 7.34 -4.74
N ALA A 93 7.82 7.51 -4.85
CA ALA A 93 6.85 6.91 -3.93
C ALA A 93 7.02 5.38 -3.83
N ARG A 94 7.10 4.69 -4.98
CA ARG A 94 7.39 3.24 -5.03
C ARG A 94 8.75 2.86 -4.41
N ARG A 95 9.74 3.75 -4.46
CA ARG A 95 11.04 3.51 -3.82
C ARG A 95 10.94 3.60 -2.29
N PHE A 96 10.12 4.52 -1.77
CA PHE A 96 9.84 4.61 -0.34
C PHE A 96 9.08 3.38 0.16
N GLU A 97 8.10 2.88 -0.59
CA GLU A 97 7.40 1.62 -0.30
C GLU A 97 8.37 0.46 -0.12
N ARG A 98 9.26 0.25 -1.10
CA ARG A 98 10.28 -0.79 -1.00
C ARG A 98 11.20 -0.60 0.22
N ALA A 99 11.47 0.63 0.61
CA ALA A 99 12.26 0.90 1.81
C ALA A 99 11.51 0.51 3.10
N PHE A 100 10.19 0.69 3.14
CA PHE A 100 9.35 0.19 4.22
C PHE A 100 9.33 -1.33 4.28
N ASP A 101 9.20 -2.00 3.13
CA ASP A 101 9.25 -3.47 3.06
C ASP A 101 10.58 -4.02 3.59
N LEU A 102 11.70 -3.40 3.21
CA LEU A 102 13.04 -3.76 3.71
C LEU A 102 13.21 -3.48 5.21
N ALA A 103 12.45 -2.54 5.76
CA ALA A 103 12.41 -2.23 7.19
C ALA A 103 11.34 -3.03 7.94
N GLU A 104 10.73 -4.05 7.31
CA GLU A 104 9.63 -4.85 7.86
C GLU A 104 8.48 -3.99 8.42
N THR A 105 8.24 -2.84 7.77
CA THR A 105 7.21 -1.88 8.15
C THR A 105 6.11 -1.91 7.11
N THR A 106 4.87 -2.13 7.53
CA THR A 106 3.70 -2.16 6.63
C THR A 106 2.89 -0.88 6.80
N VAL A 107 2.68 -0.17 5.69
CA VAL A 107 1.80 1.00 5.63
C VAL A 107 0.47 0.56 5.02
N VAL A 108 -0.62 0.69 5.79
CA VAL A 108 -1.96 0.27 5.38
C VAL A 108 -2.82 1.49 5.12
N ASP A 109 -3.32 1.61 3.89
CA ASP A 109 -4.39 2.54 3.52
C ASP A 109 -5.73 1.79 3.61
N PRO A 110 -6.60 2.11 4.58
CA PRO A 110 -7.88 1.41 4.77
C PRO A 110 -8.96 1.87 3.79
N THR A 111 -8.69 2.78 2.85
CA THR A 111 -9.69 3.29 1.92
C THR A 111 -10.34 2.15 1.12
N GLY A 112 -11.67 2.12 1.07
CA GLY A 112 -12.47 1.07 0.43
C GLY A 112 -12.76 -0.14 1.33
N VAL A 113 -12.11 -0.26 2.50
CA VAL A 113 -12.32 -1.39 3.41
C VAL A 113 -13.56 -1.16 4.28
N GLY A 114 -14.32 -2.24 4.53
CA GLY A 114 -15.52 -2.22 5.38
C GLY A 114 -15.20 -1.94 6.85
N TYR A 115 -16.01 -1.11 7.49
CA TYR A 115 -15.82 -0.71 8.89
C TYR A 115 -15.74 -1.90 9.87
N PRO A 116 -16.57 -2.97 9.75
CA PRO A 116 -16.48 -4.13 10.65
C PRO A 116 -15.15 -4.88 10.57
N GLU A 117 -14.45 -4.83 9.44
CA GLU A 117 -13.12 -5.42 9.28
C GLU A 117 -12.04 -4.55 9.94
N LEU A 118 -12.13 -3.24 9.71
CA LEU A 118 -11.23 -2.24 10.30
C LEU A 118 -11.31 -2.22 11.84
N GLU A 119 -12.52 -2.35 12.39
CA GLU A 119 -12.77 -2.41 13.83
C GLU A 119 -12.18 -3.68 14.47
N ARG A 120 -12.36 -4.84 13.83
CA ARG A 120 -11.78 -6.12 14.29
C ARG A 120 -10.26 -6.07 14.38
N GLY A 121 -9.62 -5.45 13.40
CA GLY A 121 -8.16 -5.25 13.40
C GLY A 121 -7.67 -4.20 14.40
N ARG A 122 -8.57 -3.40 15.01
CA ARG A 122 -8.23 -2.22 15.84
C ARG A 122 -7.27 -1.25 15.15
N LEU A 123 -7.24 -1.24 13.83
CA LEU A 123 -6.27 -0.49 13.04
C LEU A 123 -6.66 0.97 12.80
N VAL A 124 -7.89 1.37 13.17
CA VAL A 124 -8.45 2.66 12.77
C VAL A 124 -9.00 3.49 13.93
N ASP A 125 -8.86 4.80 13.83
CA ASP A 125 -9.57 5.83 14.55
C ASP A 125 -10.56 6.50 13.59
N VAL A 126 -11.84 6.60 13.97
CA VAL A 126 -12.88 7.21 13.12
C VAL A 126 -12.99 8.69 13.46
N THR A 127 -12.78 9.55 12.47
CA THR A 127 -12.93 11.02 12.62
C THR A 127 -14.33 11.49 12.25
N TYR A 128 -14.98 10.79 11.32
CA TYR A 128 -16.34 11.09 10.88
C TYR A 128 -17.08 9.82 10.50
N ALA A 129 -18.36 9.74 10.86
CA ALA A 129 -19.29 8.73 10.37
C ALA A 129 -20.66 9.39 10.15
N PRO A 130 -21.40 9.03 9.08
CA PRO A 130 -22.74 9.53 8.85
C PRO A 130 -23.69 9.07 9.98
N SER A 131 -24.48 10.00 10.50
CA SER A 131 -25.43 9.74 11.58
C SER A 131 -26.57 8.83 11.11
N GLY A 132 -26.90 7.79 11.89
CA GLY A 132 -28.05 6.92 11.63
C GLY A 132 -27.80 5.84 10.56
N ALA A 133 -26.59 5.74 10.02
CA ALA A 133 -26.19 4.65 9.13
C ALA A 133 -25.87 3.36 9.93
N ASP A 134 -26.21 2.21 9.37
CA ASP A 134 -25.82 0.90 9.93
C ASP A 134 -24.29 0.71 9.82
N PRO A 135 -23.57 0.52 10.93
CA PRO A 135 -22.13 0.26 10.92
C PRO A 135 -21.71 -0.90 10.00
N ALA A 136 -22.58 -1.89 9.77
CA ALA A 136 -22.29 -3.01 8.88
C ALA A 136 -22.18 -2.59 7.40
N GLY A 137 -22.86 -1.51 7.00
CA GLY A 137 -22.85 -0.96 5.64
C GLY A 137 -21.84 0.17 5.43
N LEU A 138 -21.03 0.50 6.45
CA LEU A 138 -20.05 1.57 6.37
C LEU A 138 -18.71 1.07 5.80
N VAL A 139 -18.11 1.91 4.96
CA VAL A 139 -16.76 1.71 4.41
C VAL A 139 -15.92 2.95 4.68
N ALA A 140 -14.61 2.79 4.78
CA ALA A 140 -13.69 3.93 4.84
C ALA A 140 -13.62 4.59 3.46
N VAL A 141 -14.30 5.72 3.29
CA VAL A 141 -14.31 6.47 2.02
C VAL A 141 -13.05 7.31 1.84
N ARG A 142 -12.36 7.64 2.93
CA ARG A 142 -11.13 8.42 2.91
C ARG A 142 -10.25 8.11 4.11
N ALA A 143 -8.98 7.83 3.88
CA ALA A 143 -7.94 7.86 4.90
C ALA A 143 -7.33 9.27 5.02
N LEU A 144 -7.41 9.86 6.22
CA LEU A 144 -6.75 11.12 6.57
C LEU A 144 -5.26 10.89 6.89
N ARG A 145 -4.96 9.76 7.52
CA ARG A 145 -3.59 9.26 7.72
C ARG A 145 -3.60 7.73 7.66
N PRO A 146 -2.49 7.10 7.23
CA PRO A 146 -2.41 5.64 7.13
C PRO A 146 -2.21 4.97 8.49
N ALA A 147 -2.46 3.67 8.56
CA ALA A 147 -1.98 2.84 9.66
C ALA A 147 -0.55 2.39 9.39
N VAL A 148 0.27 2.32 10.43
CA VAL A 148 1.67 1.89 10.36
C VAL A 148 1.89 0.73 11.31
N LEU A 149 2.32 -0.39 10.75
CA LEU A 149 2.68 -1.61 11.46
C LEU A 149 4.19 -1.81 11.37
N LEU A 150 4.85 -2.05 12.50
CA LEU A 150 6.26 -2.42 12.53
C LEU A 150 6.41 -3.94 12.51
N ALA A 151 7.66 -4.41 12.42
CA ALA A 151 8.03 -5.82 12.50
C ALA A 151 7.31 -6.54 13.65
N GLY A 152 6.78 -7.73 13.38
CA GLY A 152 6.02 -8.52 14.35
C GLY A 152 4.58 -8.04 14.59
N GLY A 153 4.07 -7.09 13.80
CA GLY A 153 2.68 -6.64 13.86
C GLY A 153 2.39 -5.57 14.92
N GLU A 154 3.42 -4.93 15.47
CA GLU A 154 3.24 -3.82 16.41
C GLU A 154 2.58 -2.62 15.70
N ILE A 155 1.47 -2.13 16.24
CA ILE A 155 0.83 -0.91 15.73
C ILE A 155 1.61 0.33 16.20
N ALA A 156 2.36 0.93 15.28
CA ALA A 156 3.03 2.21 15.49
C ALA A 156 2.05 3.39 15.45
N GLN A 157 1.11 3.36 14.50
CA GLN A 157 0.07 4.36 14.32
C GLN A 157 -1.21 3.70 13.80
N ARG A 158 -2.37 4.11 14.33
CA ARG A 158 -3.69 3.76 13.78
C ARG A 158 -4.04 4.73 12.65
N ALA A 159 -4.66 4.22 11.59
CA ALA A 159 -5.17 5.07 10.52
C ALA A 159 -6.27 5.98 11.06
N GLN A 160 -6.41 7.19 10.51
CA GLN A 160 -7.59 8.01 10.74
C GLN A 160 -8.44 7.99 9.49
N VAL A 161 -9.72 7.69 9.64
CA VAL A 161 -10.63 7.51 8.50
C VAL A 161 -11.90 8.32 8.65
N GLN A 162 -12.46 8.67 7.49
CA GLN A 162 -13.85 9.08 7.35
C GLN A 162 -14.63 7.91 6.78
N LEU A 163 -15.76 7.60 7.40
CA LEU A 163 -16.66 6.56 6.94
C LEU A 163 -17.75 7.15 6.05
N GLY A 164 -18.24 6.35 5.12
CA GLY A 164 -19.42 6.63 4.31
C GLY A 164 -20.18 5.34 4.03
N ALA A 165 -21.38 5.45 3.49
CA ALA A 165 -22.09 4.28 2.98
C ALA A 165 -21.32 3.68 1.80
N ALA A 166 -21.30 2.36 1.70
CA ALA A 166 -20.82 1.70 0.49
C ALA A 166 -21.64 2.20 -0.71
N ALA A 167 -20.96 2.70 -1.75
CA ALA A 167 -21.63 2.99 -3.01
C ALA A 167 -22.15 1.65 -3.57
N GLU A 168 -23.42 1.60 -3.98
CA GLU A 168 -23.89 0.47 -4.78
C GLU A 168 -23.01 0.37 -6.03
N PRO A 169 -22.48 -0.82 -6.36
CA PRO A 169 -21.76 -0.99 -7.60
C PRO A 169 -22.68 -0.55 -8.73
N ALA A 170 -22.24 0.43 -9.53
CA ALA A 170 -22.97 0.84 -10.72
C ALA A 170 -23.24 -0.42 -11.53
N ALA A 171 -24.52 -0.73 -11.76
CA ALA A 171 -24.91 -1.86 -12.59
C ALA A 171 -24.15 -1.73 -13.91
N GLU A 172 -23.30 -2.72 -14.23
CA GLU A 172 -22.71 -2.81 -15.56
C GLU A 172 -23.86 -2.68 -16.56
N PRO A 173 -23.77 -1.77 -17.56
CA PRO A 173 -24.76 -1.75 -18.61
C PRO A 173 -24.75 -3.15 -19.23
N ALA A 174 -25.88 -3.85 -19.11
CA ALA A 174 -26.07 -5.17 -19.69
C ALA A 174 -25.58 -5.11 -21.14
N ALA A 175 -24.53 -5.86 -21.45
CA ALA A 175 -24.02 -5.96 -22.80
C ALA A 175 -25.19 -6.39 -23.69
N GLU A 176 -25.64 -5.48 -24.58
CA GLU A 176 -26.56 -5.82 -25.64
C GLU A 176 -25.99 -7.04 -26.38
N PRO A 177 -26.79 -8.10 -26.62
CA PRO A 177 -26.31 -9.27 -27.31
C PRO A 177 -25.86 -8.86 -28.72
N ALA A 178 -24.56 -8.94 -28.96
CA ALA A 178 -23.96 -8.76 -30.27
C ALA A 178 -24.67 -9.70 -31.26
N THR A 179 -25.42 -9.11 -32.19
CA THR A 179 -25.99 -9.83 -33.32
C THR A 179 -24.83 -10.39 -34.15
N SER A 180 -24.72 -11.72 -34.15
CA SER A 180 -23.77 -12.44 -34.97
C SER A 180 -24.10 -12.23 -36.45
N THR A 181 -23.47 -11.25 -37.09
CA THR A 181 -23.42 -11.18 -38.55
C THR A 181 -22.21 -11.99 -38.99
N GLY A 182 -22.39 -13.31 -39.02
CA GLY A 182 -21.44 -14.29 -39.56
C GLY A 182 -22.13 -15.08 -40.67
N ALA A 183 -21.72 -14.80 -41.90
CA ALA A 183 -22.26 -15.28 -43.16
C ALA A 183 -22.39 -16.81 -43.30
N ARG A 184 -23.41 -17.26 -44.04
CA ARG A 184 -23.25 -18.33 -45.02
C ARG A 184 -24.31 -18.28 -46.12
N THR A 185 -23.81 -18.59 -47.30
CA THR A 185 -24.31 -18.46 -48.66
C THR A 185 -25.29 -19.56 -49.09
N ALA A 186 -25.96 -19.28 -50.21
CA ALA A 186 -26.60 -20.20 -51.18
C ALA A 186 -28.03 -20.68 -50.88
N SER A 187 -29.00 -20.16 -51.62
CA SER A 187 -29.51 -20.85 -52.82
C SER A 187 -30.68 -20.04 -53.38
N GLU A 188 -30.46 -19.38 -54.51
CA GLU A 188 -31.54 -18.84 -55.31
C GLU A 188 -32.46 -19.97 -55.76
N THR A 189 -33.73 -19.65 -55.66
CA THR A 189 -34.89 -20.39 -56.09
C THR A 189 -34.97 -20.42 -57.61
N GLU A 190 -35.03 -21.60 -58.21
CA GLU A 190 -35.76 -21.74 -59.47
C GLU A 190 -36.71 -22.93 -59.44
N THR A 191 -37.97 -22.54 -59.36
CA THR A 191 -39.21 -23.29 -59.48
C THR A 191 -39.32 -23.95 -60.84
N THR A 192 -39.46 -25.28 -60.94
CA THR A 192 -40.46 -25.90 -61.84
C THR A 192 -40.64 -27.41 -61.70
N LEU A 193 -41.91 -27.81 -61.87
CA LEU A 193 -42.43 -29.09 -62.36
C LEU A 193 -42.53 -30.30 -61.41
N ARG A 194 -43.70 -30.33 -60.76
CA ARG A 194 -44.76 -31.35 -60.93
C ARG A 194 -44.37 -32.83 -60.77
N ASN A 195 -44.80 -33.33 -59.61
CA ASN A 195 -45.06 -34.73 -59.28
C ASN A 195 -45.66 -35.56 -60.41
N ARG A 196 -44.98 -36.69 -60.65
CA ARG A 196 -45.54 -37.93 -61.22
C ARG A 196 -46.71 -38.41 -60.35
N LYS A 197 -47.87 -38.66 -60.95
CA LYS A 197 -48.71 -39.81 -60.56
C LYS A 197 -48.78 -40.73 -61.77
N ALA A 198 -48.11 -41.86 -61.65
CA ALA A 198 -48.37 -43.06 -62.44
C ALA A 198 -49.25 -43.98 -61.59
N LYS A 199 -50.31 -44.53 -62.19
CA LYS A 199 -50.62 -45.96 -62.13
C LYS A 199 -51.66 -46.33 -63.21
N PRO A 200 -51.65 -47.59 -63.66
CA PRO A 200 -52.11 -48.07 -64.96
C PRO A 200 -53.62 -48.11 -65.13
#